data_AF-A0ABD1Y1Y0-F1
#
_entry.id   AF-A0ABD1Y1Y0-F1
#
_cell.length_a   1.000
_cell.length_b   1.000
_cell.length_c   1.000
_cell.angle_alpha   90.00
_cell.angle_beta   90.00
_cell.angle_gamma   90.00
#
_symmetry.space_group_name_H-M   'P 1'
#
loop_
_entity.id
_entity.type
_entity.pdbx_description
1 polymer ?
#
loop_
_entity_poly.entity_id
_entity_poly.type
_entity_poly.pdbx_seq_one_letter_code
_entity_poly.pdbx_strand_id
1 'polypeptide(L)'
;MLVGCEQIISSKMKWKQIHSAMLGKGVQADPSQLRNKWESVLGHYKKMKDWNNRSGVEPYASLSRADRKLNALPLEFPECWQDILESFYGNRPSITPPCLAESMPRASSLDRRSPPTDDGDDGGFDSTTNPIVRSNSGKRRKKDMSKSATAIVDVVDRFTSSISDVEVKRAKRDARRDEQEDRRIQFIEEAERRR
;
A
#
# COMPACT_ATOMS: atom_id res chain seq x y z
N MET A 1 -19.91 -25.64 6.59
CA MET A 1 -19.45 -24.31 7.02
C MET A 1 -18.08 -24.49 7.67
N LEU A 2 -16.99 -24.30 6.93
CA LEU A 2 -15.64 -24.34 7.49
C LEU A 2 -15.28 -22.91 7.89
N VAL A 3 -15.36 -22.65 9.19
CA VAL A 3 -14.79 -21.44 9.80
C VAL A 3 -13.29 -21.54 9.59
N GLY A 4 -12.80 -20.80 8.60
CA GLY A 4 -11.40 -20.79 8.22
C GLY A 4 -10.58 -20.20 9.37
N CYS A 5 -9.83 -21.06 10.07
CA CYS A 5 -8.68 -20.60 10.83
C CYS A 5 -7.78 -19.86 9.85
N GLU A 6 -7.74 -18.53 9.97
CA GLU A 6 -6.85 -17.66 9.21
C GLU A 6 -5.42 -18.03 9.64
N GLN A 7 -4.89 -19.10 9.04
CA GLN A 7 -3.54 -19.56 9.35
C GLN A 7 -2.61 -18.40 9.04
N ILE A 8 -1.83 -18.00 10.04
CA ILE A 8 -0.79 -16.99 9.88
C ILE A 8 0.27 -17.60 8.97
N ILE A 9 0.12 -17.41 7.67
CA ILE A 9 1.08 -17.89 6.67
C ILE A 9 2.36 -17.06 6.86
N SER A 10 3.48 -17.74 7.10
CA SER A 10 4.78 -17.05 7.19
C SER A 10 5.10 -16.36 5.87
N SER A 11 5.79 -15.22 5.91
CA SER A 11 6.17 -14.47 4.71
C SER A 11 6.90 -15.36 3.68
N LYS A 12 7.79 -16.24 4.15
CA LYS A 12 8.52 -17.21 3.32
C LYS A 12 7.56 -18.17 2.61
N MET A 13 6.56 -18.70 3.31
CA MET A 13 5.57 -19.62 2.73
C MET A 13 4.68 -18.90 1.70
N LYS A 14 4.25 -17.67 2.00
CA LYS A 14 3.48 -16.84 1.06
C LYS A 14 4.22 -16.67 -0.27
N TRP A 15 5.50 -16.29 -0.22
CA TRP A 15 6.31 -16.13 -1.43
C TRP A 15 6.51 -17.44 -2.20
N LYS A 16 6.66 -18.56 -1.49
CA LYS A 16 6.75 -19.88 -2.12
C LYS A 16 5.46 -20.21 -2.87
N GLN A 17 4.30 -19.93 -2.29
CA GLN A 17 2.99 -20.13 -2.94
C GLN A 17 2.82 -19.24 -4.17
N ILE A 18 3.16 -17.95 -4.07
CA ILE A 18 3.10 -17.00 -5.20
C ILE A 18 4.02 -17.47 -6.34
N HIS A 19 5.26 -17.85 -6.03
CA HIS A 19 6.21 -18.34 -7.03
C HIS A 19 5.71 -19.61 -7.70
N SER A 20 5.21 -20.57 -6.92
CA SER A 20 4.61 -21.81 -7.45
C SER A 20 3.39 -21.55 -8.33
N ALA A 21 2.51 -20.61 -7.95
CA ALA A 21 1.32 -20.26 -8.73
C ALA A 21 1.70 -19.62 -10.07
N MET A 22 2.70 -18.75 -10.07
CA MET A 22 3.22 -18.10 -11.29
C MET A 22 3.88 -19.11 -12.22
N LEU A 23 4.65 -20.06 -11.67
CA LEU A 23 5.26 -21.13 -12.43
C LEU A 23 4.20 -22.04 -13.08
N GLY A 24 3.12 -22.36 -12.35
CA GLY A 24 1.98 -23.14 -12.88
C GLY A 24 1.23 -22.44 -14.02
N LYS A 25 1.31 -21.11 -14.09
CA LYS A 25 0.76 -20.29 -15.20
C LYS A 25 1.80 -20.08 -16.33
N GLY A 26 2.96 -20.76 -16.28
CA GLY A 26 4.01 -20.70 -17.29
C GLY A 26 4.95 -19.49 -17.17
N VAL A 27 4.83 -18.69 -16.11
CA VAL A 27 5.70 -17.51 -15.91
C VAL A 27 6.95 -17.92 -15.14
N GLN A 28 8.04 -18.15 -15.86
CA GLN A 28 9.36 -18.36 -15.28
C GLN A 28 9.97 -17.00 -14.91
N ALA A 29 9.97 -16.66 -13.63
CA ALA A 29 10.57 -15.43 -13.13
C ALA A 29 11.48 -15.71 -11.94
N ASP A 30 12.58 -14.95 -11.85
CA ASP A 30 13.45 -14.96 -10.69
C ASP A 30 12.69 -14.46 -9.45
N PRO A 31 12.85 -15.08 -8.25
CA PRO A 31 12.15 -14.66 -7.05
C PRO A 31 12.34 -13.18 -6.69
N SER A 32 13.52 -12.60 -6.98
CA SER A 32 13.80 -11.19 -6.67
C SER A 32 13.02 -10.25 -7.59
N GLN A 33 12.98 -10.57 -8.89
CA GLN A 33 12.17 -9.85 -9.87
C GLN A 33 10.68 -9.96 -9.54
N LEU A 34 10.24 -11.14 -9.11
CA LEU A 34 8.85 -11.39 -8.74
C LEU A 34 8.41 -10.54 -7.56
N ARG A 35 9.26 -10.37 -6.54
CA ARG A 35 9.00 -9.49 -5.39
C ARG A 35 8.86 -8.03 -5.78
N ASN A 36 9.78 -7.53 -6.62
CA ASN A 36 9.71 -6.14 -7.09
C ASN A 36 8.45 -5.91 -7.93
N LYS A 37 8.10 -6.86 -8.81
CA LYS A 37 6.91 -6.79 -9.63
C LYS A 37 5.62 -6.88 -8.81
N TRP A 38 5.62 -7.70 -7.75
CA TRP A 38 4.49 -7.88 -6.85
C TRP A 38 4.04 -6.57 -6.21
N GLU A 39 4.95 -5.75 -5.68
CA GLU A 39 4.57 -4.48 -5.03
C GLU A 39 3.88 -3.52 -6.01
N SER A 40 4.39 -3.43 -7.24
CA SER A 40 3.77 -2.63 -8.31
C SER A 40 2.38 -3.16 -8.68
N VAL A 41 2.27 -4.47 -8.92
CA VAL A 41 1.02 -5.14 -9.27
C VAL A 41 -0.01 -5.05 -8.13
N LEU A 42 0.43 -5.17 -6.87
CA LEU A 42 -0.43 -5.02 -5.70
C LEU A 42 -0.98 -3.60 -5.60
N GLY A 43 -0.18 -2.58 -5.90
CA GLY A 43 -0.63 -1.19 -5.97
C GLY A 43 -1.72 -0.98 -7.02
N HIS A 44 -1.54 -1.57 -8.21
CA HIS A 44 -2.54 -1.55 -9.28
C HIS A 44 -3.84 -2.28 -8.89
N TYR A 45 -3.72 -3.47 -8.30
CA TYR A 45 -4.85 -4.25 -7.82
C TYR A 45 -5.67 -3.50 -6.77
N LYS A 46 -5.01 -2.84 -5.80
CA LYS A 46 -5.72 -2.00 -4.81
C LYS A 46 -6.54 -0.91 -5.47
N LYS A 47 -5.96 -0.17 -6.42
CA LYS A 47 -6.70 0.86 -7.19
C LYS A 47 -7.91 0.28 -7.93
N MET A 48 -7.76 -0.90 -8.53
CA MET A 48 -8.86 -1.60 -9.21
C MET A 48 -9.94 -2.04 -8.22
N LYS A 49 -9.57 -2.58 -7.05
CA LYS A 49 -10.50 -2.99 -6.00
C LYS A 49 -11.24 -1.78 -5.43
N ASP A 50 -10.53 -0.70 -5.14
CA ASP A 50 -11.10 0.55 -4.66
C ASP A 50 -12.07 1.17 -5.67
N TRP A 51 -11.77 1.06 -6.98
CA TRP A 51 -12.71 1.44 -8.03
C TRP A 51 -13.96 0.59 -8.00
N ASN A 52 -13.82 -0.74 -8.03
CA ASN A 52 -14.95 -1.68 -8.02
C ASN A 52 -15.82 -1.57 -6.75
N ASN A 53 -15.25 -1.11 -5.65
CA ASN A 53 -15.97 -0.90 -4.39
C ASN A 53 -16.79 0.39 -4.37
N ARG A 54 -16.66 1.29 -5.36
CA ARG A 54 -17.50 2.49 -5.46
C ARG A 54 -18.90 2.10 -5.90
N SER A 55 -19.91 2.68 -5.28
CA SER A 55 -21.30 2.44 -5.66
C SER A 55 -21.64 3.19 -6.97
N GLY A 56 -22.39 2.54 -7.86
CA GLY A 56 -22.87 3.15 -9.11
C GLY A 56 -21.82 3.32 -10.22
N VAL A 57 -20.61 2.76 -10.06
CA VAL A 57 -19.61 2.73 -11.14
C VAL A 57 -19.63 1.39 -11.87
N GLU A 58 -19.26 1.41 -13.14
CA GLU A 58 -19.08 0.20 -13.92
C GLU A 58 -17.85 -0.59 -13.44
N PRO A 59 -17.91 -1.93 -13.36
CA PRO A 59 -16.75 -2.75 -12.99
C PRO A 59 -15.55 -2.49 -13.90
N TYR A 60 -14.34 -2.49 -13.32
CA TYR A 60 -13.09 -2.25 -14.05
C TYR A 60 -12.93 -3.11 -15.32
N ALA A 61 -13.37 -4.37 -15.26
CA ALA A 61 -13.28 -5.31 -16.37
C ALA A 61 -14.04 -4.85 -17.62
N SER A 62 -15.16 -4.13 -17.43
CA SER A 62 -16.02 -3.65 -18.51
C SER A 62 -15.62 -2.27 -19.04
N LEU A 63 -14.83 -1.50 -18.28
CA LEU A 63 -14.37 -0.17 -18.70
C LEU A 63 -13.51 -0.22 -19.97
N SER A 64 -13.73 0.76 -20.84
CA SER A 64 -12.89 0.98 -22.03
C SER A 64 -11.47 1.44 -21.64
N ARG A 65 -10.50 1.26 -22.56
CA ARG A 65 -9.12 1.72 -22.35
C ARG A 65 -9.03 3.24 -22.14
N ALA A 66 -9.90 4.01 -22.79
CA ALA A 66 -9.97 5.46 -22.64
C ALA A 66 -10.44 5.85 -21.23
N ASP A 67 -11.49 5.20 -20.72
CA ASP A 67 -12.04 5.47 -19.40
C ASP A 67 -11.07 5.05 -18.29
N ARG A 68 -10.35 3.93 -18.47
CA ARG A 68 -9.28 3.52 -17.55
C ARG A 68 -8.20 4.59 -17.46
N LYS A 69 -7.77 5.14 -18.60
CA LYS A 69 -6.77 6.20 -18.65
C LYS A 69 -7.28 7.48 -17.98
N LEU A 70 -8.53 7.87 -18.25
CA LEU A 70 -9.17 9.05 -17.66
C LEU A 70 -9.24 8.95 -16.13
N ASN A 71 -9.51 7.76 -15.60
CA ASN A 71 -9.60 7.49 -14.17
C ASN A 71 -8.26 7.09 -13.52
N ALA A 72 -7.14 7.22 -14.23
CA ALA A 72 -5.80 6.82 -13.77
C ALA A 72 -5.73 5.36 -13.25
N LEU A 73 -6.54 4.48 -13.85
CA LEU A 73 -6.54 3.05 -13.58
C LEU A 73 -5.49 2.34 -14.44
N PRO A 74 -4.99 1.17 -14.00
CA PRO A 74 -4.07 0.37 -14.81
C PRO A 74 -4.69 0.08 -16.19
N LEU A 75 -3.94 0.33 -17.27
CA LEU A 75 -4.42 0.09 -18.64
C LEU A 75 -4.59 -1.41 -18.89
N GLU A 76 -3.57 -2.17 -18.51
CA GLU A 76 -3.48 -3.62 -18.67
C GLU A 76 -3.14 -4.23 -17.31
N PHE A 77 -3.92 -5.23 -16.93
CA PHE A 77 -3.72 -5.99 -15.71
C PHE A 77 -3.77 -7.47 -16.07
N PRO A 78 -2.64 -8.21 -16.01
CA PRO A 78 -2.64 -9.60 -16.42
C PRO A 78 -3.52 -10.45 -15.50
N GLU A 79 -4.39 -11.25 -16.08
CA GLU A 79 -5.38 -12.07 -15.37
C GLU A 79 -4.73 -13.05 -14.38
N CYS A 80 -3.56 -13.60 -14.72
CA CYS A 80 -2.82 -14.49 -13.82
C CYS A 80 -2.44 -13.83 -12.49
N TRP A 81 -2.16 -12.52 -12.49
CA TRP A 81 -1.91 -11.77 -11.26
C TRP A 81 -3.18 -11.49 -10.49
N GLN A 82 -4.30 -11.29 -11.19
CA GLN A 82 -5.61 -11.06 -10.58
C GLN A 82 -6.06 -12.28 -9.79
N ASP A 83 -6.00 -13.48 -10.38
CA ASP A 83 -6.35 -14.73 -9.71
C ASP A 83 -5.56 -14.92 -8.41
N ILE A 84 -4.24 -14.73 -8.48
CA ILE A 84 -3.34 -14.90 -7.34
C ILE A 84 -3.70 -13.87 -6.26
N LEU A 85 -3.83 -12.59 -6.62
CA LEU A 85 -4.16 -11.54 -5.66
C LEU A 85 -5.55 -11.74 -5.04
N GLU A 86 -6.54 -12.16 -5.82
CA GLU A 86 -7.89 -12.46 -5.32
C GLU A 86 -7.84 -13.65 -4.33
N SER A 87 -7.02 -14.67 -4.58
CA SER A 87 -6.86 -15.78 -3.63
C SER A 87 -6.29 -15.34 -2.27
N PHE A 88 -5.40 -14.34 -2.24
CA PHE A 88 -4.77 -13.84 -1.02
C PHE A 88 -5.55 -12.71 -0.33
N TYR A 89 -6.24 -11.87 -1.10
CA TYR A 89 -6.85 -10.62 -0.62
C TYR A 89 -8.35 -10.52 -0.86
N GLY A 90 -8.92 -11.34 -1.74
CA GLY A 90 -10.34 -11.34 -2.10
C GLY A 90 -11.25 -11.82 -0.97
N ASN A 91 -10.77 -12.76 -0.16
CA ASN A 91 -11.51 -13.32 0.96
C ASN A 91 -11.51 -12.44 2.22
N ARG A 92 -10.87 -11.26 2.17
CA ARG A 92 -10.98 -10.33 3.28
C ARG A 92 -12.33 -9.65 3.17
N PRO A 93 -13.26 -9.85 4.13
CA PRO A 93 -14.47 -9.03 4.17
C PRO A 93 -13.96 -7.59 4.17
N SER A 94 -14.33 -6.80 3.16
CA SER A 94 -13.93 -5.41 3.15
C SER A 94 -14.55 -4.82 4.41
N ILE A 95 -13.74 -4.58 5.44
CA ILE A 95 -14.13 -3.79 6.61
C ILE A 95 -14.15 -2.34 6.14
N THR A 96 -14.88 -2.08 5.06
CA THR A 96 -15.43 -0.77 4.79
C THR A 96 -16.58 -0.73 5.78
N PRO A 97 -16.46 -0.02 6.92
CA PRO A 97 -17.60 0.14 7.80
C PRO A 97 -18.77 0.60 6.92
N PRO A 98 -19.96 -0.04 7.05
CA PRO A 98 -21.15 0.39 6.30
C PRO A 98 -21.21 1.89 6.41
N CYS A 99 -21.15 2.58 5.27
CA CYS A 99 -21.09 4.02 5.27
C CYS A 99 -22.34 4.50 6.01
N LEU A 100 -22.20 4.96 7.26
CA LEU A 100 -23.32 5.33 8.12
C LEU A 100 -24.15 6.49 7.52
N ALA A 101 -23.65 7.11 6.45
CA ALA A 101 -24.34 8.13 5.67
C ALA A 101 -25.65 7.63 5.01
N GLU A 102 -25.84 6.31 4.83
CA GLU A 102 -27.03 5.79 4.13
C GLU A 102 -28.21 5.48 5.05
N SER A 103 -28.01 5.49 6.38
CA SER A 103 -29.07 5.29 7.39
C SER A 103 -29.58 6.58 8.04
N MET A 104 -29.24 7.74 7.48
CA MET A 104 -29.97 8.96 7.85
C MET A 104 -31.27 8.98 7.04
N PRO A 105 -32.46 8.88 7.68
CA PRO A 105 -33.71 9.09 6.96
C PRO A 105 -33.62 10.47 6.33
N ARG A 106 -33.64 10.50 5.00
CA ARG A 106 -33.62 11.70 4.20
C ARG A 106 -34.87 12.49 4.60
N ALA A 107 -34.70 13.44 5.52
CA ALA A 107 -35.80 14.23 6.05
C ALA A 107 -36.48 14.89 4.86
N SER A 108 -37.71 14.45 4.60
CA SER A 108 -38.57 14.96 3.55
C SER A 108 -38.69 16.46 3.71
N SER A 109 -38.27 17.18 2.67
CA SER A 109 -38.72 18.52 2.27
C SER A 109 -39.54 19.31 3.31
N LEU A 110 -38.89 20.27 3.97
CA LEU A 110 -39.56 21.52 4.31
C LEU A 110 -38.87 22.64 3.53
N ASP A 111 -39.44 22.89 2.37
CA ASP A 111 -39.76 24.21 1.83
C ASP A 111 -38.87 25.36 2.33
N ARG A 112 -37.70 25.50 1.72
CA ARG A 112 -36.84 26.68 1.88
C ARG A 112 -36.93 27.51 0.61
N ARG A 113 -37.84 28.48 0.65
CA ARG A 113 -37.96 29.59 -0.30
C ARG A 113 -36.59 30.12 -0.72
N SER A 114 -36.40 30.16 -2.03
CA SER A 114 -35.28 30.84 -2.68
C SER A 114 -35.25 32.34 -2.36
N PRO A 115 -34.07 32.93 -2.06
CA PRO A 115 -33.86 34.36 -2.21
C PRO A 115 -33.66 34.72 -3.70
N PRO A 116 -34.05 35.93 -4.13
CA PRO A 116 -33.87 36.39 -5.50
C PRO A 116 -32.38 36.58 -5.85
N THR A 117 -32.10 36.34 -7.12
CA THR A 117 -30.85 36.60 -7.84
C THR A 117 -30.51 38.09 -7.84
N ASP A 118 -29.32 38.42 -7.35
CA ASP A 118 -28.66 39.70 -7.58
C ASP A 118 -27.59 39.47 -8.66
N ASP A 119 -27.82 40.10 -9.80
CA ASP A 119 -26.97 40.12 -10.97
C ASP A 119 -25.81 41.11 -10.77
N GLY A 120 -24.59 40.60 -10.77
CA GLY A 120 -23.35 41.35 -10.87
C GLY A 120 -22.18 40.42 -10.59
N ASP A 121 -21.03 40.52 -11.20
CA ASP A 121 -20.46 41.40 -12.20
C ASP A 121 -19.14 40.71 -12.59
N ASP A 122 -18.64 41.09 -13.75
CA ASP A 122 -17.38 40.71 -14.39
C ASP A 122 -16.17 40.58 -13.43
N GLY A 123 -15.34 39.56 -13.61
CA GLY A 123 -14.11 39.40 -12.83
C GLY A 123 -13.34 38.11 -13.13
N GLY A 124 -12.50 38.16 -14.16
CA GLY A 124 -11.66 37.05 -14.61
C GLY A 124 -10.84 36.37 -13.50
N PHE A 125 -10.96 35.04 -13.43
CA PHE A 125 -10.14 34.20 -12.57
C PHE A 125 -8.81 33.91 -13.28
N ASP A 126 -7.81 34.73 -12.96
CA ASP A 126 -6.40 34.51 -13.25
C ASP A 126 -5.96 33.13 -12.75
N SER A 127 -5.34 32.37 -13.66
CA SER A 127 -4.51 31.20 -13.39
C SER A 127 -3.69 31.38 -12.12
N THR A 128 -4.08 30.68 -11.05
CA THR A 128 -3.19 30.49 -9.90
C THR A 128 -2.07 29.52 -10.29
N THR A 129 -1.12 30.03 -11.07
CA THR A 129 0.24 29.50 -11.16
C THR A 129 0.82 29.52 -9.75
N ASN A 130 1.31 28.36 -9.32
CA ASN A 130 2.10 28.23 -8.09
C ASN A 130 3.09 29.39 -7.96
N PRO A 131 3.20 30.03 -6.79
CA PRO A 131 4.16 31.09 -6.59
C PRO A 131 5.57 30.50 -6.76
N ILE A 132 6.20 30.89 -7.88
CA ILE A 132 7.65 30.92 -8.01
C ILE A 132 8.17 31.64 -6.78
N VAL A 133 8.78 30.88 -5.87
CA VAL A 133 9.50 31.41 -4.72
C VAL A 133 10.61 32.28 -5.30
N ARG A 134 10.33 33.58 -5.41
CA ARG A 134 11.32 34.61 -5.72
C ARG A 134 12.32 34.60 -4.56
N SER A 135 13.47 34.01 -4.84
CA SER A 135 14.67 34.10 -4.04
C SER A 135 15.00 35.57 -3.81
N ASN A 136 14.55 36.11 -2.68
CA ASN A 136 15.05 37.37 -2.17
C ASN A 136 16.52 37.15 -1.81
N SER A 137 17.38 37.66 -2.71
CA SER A 137 18.80 37.91 -2.51
C SER A 137 18.99 38.97 -1.41
N GLY A 138 18.66 38.58 -0.18
CA GLY A 138 19.06 39.27 1.02
C GLY A 138 20.48 38.84 1.35
N LYS A 139 21.43 39.78 1.24
CA LYS A 139 22.82 39.67 1.73
C LYS A 139 22.83 39.18 3.19
N ARG A 140 22.80 37.86 3.41
CA ARG A 140 22.98 37.26 4.74
C ARG A 140 24.46 37.02 4.95
N ARG A 141 24.94 37.74 5.95
CA ARG A 141 26.26 37.71 6.56
C ARG A 141 26.86 36.29 6.53
N LYS A 142 28.03 36.14 5.91
CA LYS A 142 28.95 35.01 6.08
C LYS A 142 29.33 34.91 7.57
N LYS A 143 28.49 34.27 8.38
CA LYS A 143 28.85 33.87 9.73
C LYS A 143 28.31 32.46 9.96
N ASP A 144 29.26 31.52 9.99
CA ASP A 144 29.17 30.18 10.57
C ASP A 144 28.37 29.08 9.83
N MET A 145 28.54 28.92 8.51
CA MET A 145 28.05 27.71 7.79
C MET A 145 28.71 26.39 8.28
N SER A 146 29.85 26.47 8.98
CA SER A 146 30.54 25.30 9.54
C SER A 146 29.69 24.59 10.61
N LYS A 147 28.98 25.34 11.46
CA LYS A 147 28.17 24.76 12.56
C LYS A 147 26.93 24.02 12.06
N SER A 148 26.33 24.49 10.96
CA SER A 148 25.18 23.79 10.35
C SER A 148 25.59 22.49 9.68
N ALA A 149 26.79 22.43 9.07
CA ALA A 149 27.29 21.22 8.44
C ALA A 149 27.57 20.12 9.49
N THR A 150 28.18 20.47 10.62
CA THR A 150 28.45 19.51 11.71
C THR A 150 27.16 18.98 12.34
N ALA A 151 26.14 19.83 12.53
CA ALA A 151 24.85 19.40 13.08
C ALA A 151 24.12 18.40 12.18
N ILE A 152 24.25 18.51 10.86
CA ILE A 152 23.65 17.55 9.91
C ILE A 152 24.36 16.21 10.00
N VAL A 153 25.70 16.21 10.05
CA VAL A 153 26.50 14.97 10.20
C VAL A 153 26.12 14.24 11.48
N ASP A 154 25.99 14.94 12.61
CA ASP A 154 25.60 14.34 13.89
C ASP A 154 24.21 13.67 13.84
N VAL A 155 23.24 14.27 13.13
CA VAL A 155 21.89 13.68 12.97
C VAL A 155 21.94 12.43 12.10
N VAL A 156 22.73 12.46 11.01
CA VAL A 156 22.91 11.30 10.14
C VAL A 156 23.59 10.16 10.90
N ASP A 157 24.63 10.44 11.67
CA ASP A 157 25.35 9.43 12.46
C ASP A 157 24.47 8.79 13.56
N ARG A 158 23.61 9.58 14.21
CA ARG A 158 22.62 9.05 15.16
C ARG A 158 21.61 8.15 14.47
N PHE A 159 21.16 8.54 13.27
CA PHE A 159 20.19 7.77 12.52
C PHE A 159 20.77 6.45 12.00
N THR A 160 21.99 6.47 11.45
CA THR A 160 22.69 5.26 10.98
C THR A 160 23.01 4.31 12.14
N SER A 161 23.44 4.85 13.29
CA SER A 161 23.65 4.06 14.51
C SER A 161 22.34 3.41 14.98
N SER A 162 21.22 4.16 14.98
CA SER A 162 19.91 3.62 15.36
C SER A 162 19.42 2.52 14.41
N ILE A 163 19.71 2.61 13.11
CA ILE A 163 19.38 1.55 12.14
C ILE A 163 20.20 0.30 12.44
N SER A 164 21.51 0.44 12.64
CA SER A 164 22.41 -0.68 12.97
C SER A 164 21.94 -1.44 14.23
N ASP A 165 21.53 -0.72 15.27
CA ASP A 165 20.99 -1.33 16.49
C ASP A 165 19.70 -2.14 16.25
N VAL A 166 18.83 -1.66 15.36
CA VAL A 166 17.59 -2.35 14.99
C VAL A 166 17.91 -3.62 14.19
N GLU A 167 18.90 -3.59 13.31
CA GLU A 167 19.35 -4.75 12.53
C GLU A 167 19.95 -5.84 13.44
N VAL A 168 20.83 -5.45 14.37
CA VAL A 168 21.40 -6.37 15.36
C VAL A 168 20.31 -7.00 16.23
N LYS A 169 19.32 -6.21 16.68
CA LYS A 169 18.17 -6.72 17.44
C LYS A 169 17.28 -7.66 16.61
N ARG A 170 17.13 -7.41 15.29
CA ARG A 170 16.40 -8.31 14.39
C ARG A 170 17.16 -9.63 14.23
N ALA A 171 18.46 -9.58 13.90
CA ALA A 171 19.30 -10.77 13.76
C ALA A 171 19.28 -11.65 15.02
N LYS A 172 19.35 -11.03 16.21
CA LYS A 172 19.26 -11.75 17.49
C LYS A 172 17.91 -12.44 17.71
N ARG A 173 16.80 -11.85 17.25
CA ARG A 173 15.46 -12.48 17.34
C ARG A 173 15.31 -13.63 16.37
N ASP A 174 15.87 -13.50 15.16
CA ASP A 174 15.83 -14.56 14.17
C ASP A 174 16.72 -15.75 14.61
N ALA A 175 17.93 -15.51 15.12
CA ALA A 175 18.77 -16.56 15.70
C ALA A 175 18.09 -17.33 16.85
N ARG A 176 17.33 -16.64 17.70
CA ARG A 176 16.52 -17.28 18.77
C ARG A 176 15.38 -18.13 18.22
N ARG A 177 14.79 -17.76 17.08
CA ARG A 177 13.75 -18.55 16.43
C ARG A 177 14.34 -19.82 15.85
N ASP A 178 15.47 -19.70 15.17
CA ASP A 178 16.17 -20.83 14.56
C ASP A 178 16.60 -21.83 15.64
N GLU A 179 17.16 -21.36 16.77
CA GLU A 179 17.50 -22.22 17.91
C GLU A 179 16.28 -22.95 18.50
N GLN A 180 15.09 -22.32 18.51
CA GLN A 180 13.86 -22.99 18.94
C GLN A 180 13.40 -24.05 17.94
N GLU A 181 13.55 -23.81 16.64
CA GLU A 181 13.22 -24.80 15.60
C GLU A 181 14.17 -26.00 15.67
N ASP A 182 15.47 -25.77 15.85
CA ASP A 182 16.48 -26.83 16.00
C ASP A 182 16.17 -27.72 17.22
N ARG A 183 15.81 -27.12 18.36
CA ARG A 183 15.39 -27.87 19.56
C ARG A 183 14.14 -28.72 19.31
N ARG A 184 13.18 -28.21 18.53
CA ARG A 184 11.96 -28.97 18.17
C ARG A 184 12.30 -30.14 17.25
N ILE A 185 13.19 -29.95 16.29
CA ILE A 185 13.65 -31.01 15.38
C ILE A 185 14.38 -32.11 16.17
N GLN A 186 15.33 -31.74 17.03
CA GLN A 186 16.05 -32.71 17.87
C GLN A 186 15.12 -33.55 18.74
N PHE A 187 14.08 -32.94 19.32
CA PHE A 187 13.10 -33.65 20.12
C PHE A 187 12.30 -34.67 19.30
N ILE A 188 11.94 -34.32 18.06
CA ILE A 188 11.25 -35.24 17.14
C ILE A 188 12.17 -36.41 16.77
N GLU A 189 13.41 -36.13 16.37
CA GLU A 189 14.39 -37.17 16.02
C GLU A 189 14.69 -38.12 17.18
N GLU A 190 14.80 -37.59 18.42
CA GLU A 190 15.00 -38.43 19.60
C GLU A 190 13.78 -39.30 19.90
N ALA A 191 12.56 -38.77 19.73
CA ALA A 191 11.33 -39.53 19.90
C ALA A 191 11.18 -40.64 18.85
N GLU A 192 11.64 -40.41 17.62
CA GLU A 192 11.69 -41.43 16.56
C GLU A 192 12.73 -42.50 16.85
N ARG A 193 13.92 -42.14 17.36
CA ARG A 193 14.98 -43.11 17.71
C ARG A 193 14.59 -44.07 18.83
N ARG A 194 13.64 -43.69 19.69
CA ARG A 194 13.15 -44.52 20.80
C ARG A 194 12.00 -45.47 20.41
N ARG A 195 11.49 -45.36 19.17
CA ARG A 195 10.48 -46.29 18.63
C ARG A 195 11.15 -47.42 17.89
#